data_AF-A0AAU8WZ26-F1
#
_entry.id   AF-A0AAU8WZ26-F1
#
_cell.length_a   1.000
_cell.length_b   1.000
_cell.length_c   1.000
_cell.angle_alpha   90.00
_cell.angle_beta   90.00
_cell.angle_gamma   90.00
#
_symmetry.space_group_name_H-M   'P 1'
#
loop_
_entity.id
_entity.type
_entity.pdbx_description
1 polymer ?
#
loop_
_entity_poly.entity_id
_entity_poly.type
_entity_poly.pdbx_seq_one_letter_code
_entity_poly.pdbx_strand_id
1 'polypeptide(L)'
;MSLRLISDLQTRVDRWFDTMMGDEARLRSYQRDLLAMRRLSPRPRCTVSLTLRQCAAARKMAGHARRTLDYFRNNIKELSGSNHQ
;
A
#
# COMPACT_ATOMS: atom_id res chain seq x y z
N MET A 1 -2.72 -10.19 -29.56
CA MET A 1 -2.88 -8.91 -28.81
C MET A 1 -2.77 -9.07 -27.29
N SER A 2 -2.96 -10.27 -26.72
CA SER A 2 -2.97 -10.49 -25.26
C SER A 2 -1.63 -10.28 -24.55
N LEU A 3 -0.49 -10.66 -25.17
CA LEU A 3 0.83 -10.58 -24.52
C LEU A 3 1.28 -9.15 -24.17
N ARG A 4 1.04 -8.17 -25.05
CA ARG A 4 1.36 -6.76 -24.76
C ARG A 4 0.52 -6.20 -23.61
N LEU A 5 -0.76 -6.58 -23.56
CA LEU A 5 -1.66 -6.17 -22.47
C LEU A 5 -1.24 -6.81 -21.14
N ILE A 6 -0.91 -8.10 -21.13
CA ILE A 6 -0.42 -8.79 -19.92
C ILE A 6 0.87 -8.14 -19.40
N SER A 7 1.80 -7.78 -20.30
CA SER A 7 3.03 -7.07 -19.93
C SER A 7 2.78 -5.67 -19.34
N ASP A 8 1.84 -4.89 -19.89
CA ASP A 8 1.46 -3.60 -19.29
C ASP A 8 0.85 -3.78 -17.90
N LEU A 9 -0.02 -4.77 -17.73
CA LEU A 9 -0.63 -5.09 -16.44
C LEU A 9 0.41 -5.54 -15.41
N GLN A 10 1.40 -6.34 -15.79
CA GLN A 10 2.52 -6.73 -14.92
C GLN A 10 3.32 -5.49 -14.47
N THR A 11 3.64 -4.58 -15.38
CA THR A 11 4.32 -3.32 -15.04
C THR A 11 3.51 -2.49 -14.03
N ARG A 12 2.18 -2.48 -14.17
CA ARG A 12 1.29 -1.81 -13.20
C ARG A 12 1.29 -2.52 -11.86
N VAL A 13 1.28 -3.85 -11.83
CA VAL A 13 1.39 -4.65 -10.60
C VAL A 13 2.67 -4.28 -9.85
N ASP A 14 3.82 -4.25 -10.51
CA ASP A 14 5.09 -3.94 -9.86
C ASP A 14 5.08 -2.53 -9.24
N ARG A 15 4.59 -1.52 -9.98
CA ARG A 15 4.46 -0.14 -9.47
C ARG A 15 3.52 -0.03 -8.26
N TRP A 16 2.39 -0.73 -8.30
CA TRP A 16 1.44 -0.73 -7.19
C TRP A 16 1.97 -1.51 -5.98
N PHE A 17 2.80 -2.52 -6.21
CA PHE A 17 3.47 -3.26 -5.16
C PHE A 17 4.48 -2.38 -4.43
N ASP A 18 5.31 -1.64 -5.17
CA ASP A 18 6.23 -0.65 -4.60
C ASP A 18 5.49 0.43 -3.81
N THR A 19 4.36 0.91 -4.33
CA THR A 19 3.50 1.89 -3.65
C THR A 19 2.98 1.34 -2.32
N MET A 20 2.43 0.11 -2.32
CA MET A 20 1.95 -0.57 -1.12
C MET A 20 3.07 -0.73 -0.09
N MET A 21 4.25 -1.20 -0.52
CA MET A 21 5.42 -1.37 0.35
C MET A 21 5.88 -0.04 0.95
N GLY A 22 5.84 1.05 0.16
CA GLY A 22 6.13 2.40 0.63
C GLY A 22 5.13 2.89 1.69
N ASP A 23 3.83 2.66 1.49
CA ASP A 23 2.79 3.02 2.46
C ASP A 23 2.92 2.23 3.77
N GLU A 24 3.23 0.94 3.69
CA GLU A 24 3.48 0.12 4.87
C GLU A 24 4.75 0.57 5.62
N ALA A 25 5.80 0.95 4.90
CA ALA A 25 7.01 1.51 5.51
C ALA A 25 6.72 2.83 6.24
N ARG A 26 5.93 3.73 5.63
CA ARG A 26 5.45 4.96 6.27
C ARG A 26 4.67 4.66 7.55
N LEU A 27 3.74 3.70 7.50
CA LEU A 27 2.96 3.28 8.67
C LEU A 27 3.87 2.79 9.80
N ARG A 28 4.85 1.93 9.51
CA ARG A 28 5.83 1.46 10.50
C ARG A 28 6.62 2.61 11.10
N SER A 29 6.97 3.63 10.30
CA SER A 29 7.65 4.83 10.81
C SER A 29 6.80 5.59 11.81
N TYR A 30 5.55 5.93 11.45
CA TYR A 30 4.65 6.64 12.34
C TYR A 30 4.35 5.88 13.64
N GLN A 31 4.27 4.54 13.56
CA GLN A 31 4.11 3.70 14.76
C GLN A 31 5.34 3.77 15.67
N ARG A 32 6.55 3.79 15.13
CA ARG A 32 7.79 3.99 15.91
C ARG A 32 7.79 5.36 16.59
N ASP A 33 7.38 6.41 15.88
CA ASP A 33 7.31 7.76 16.43
C ASP A 33 6.31 7.85 17.60
N LEU A 34 5.16 7.17 17.50
CA LEU A 34 4.19 7.05 18.60
C LEU A 34 4.79 6.37 19.83
N LEU A 35 5.56 5.29 19.64
CA LEU A 35 6.24 4.60 20.73
C LEU A 35 7.33 5.49 21.37
N ALA A 36 8.06 6.27 20.58
CA ALA A 36 9.04 7.21 21.08
C ALA A 36 8.37 8.32 21.91
N MET A 37 7.32 8.95 21.39
CA MET A 37 6.54 9.97 22.10
C MET A 37 5.89 9.44 23.39
N ARG A 38 5.61 8.12 23.48
CA ARG A 38 5.08 7.51 24.70
C ARG A 38 6.05 7.65 25.88
N ARG A 39 7.37 7.69 25.62
CA ARG A 39 8.45 7.77 26.62
C ARG A 39 8.72 9.20 27.11
N LEU A 40 8.15 10.22 26.45
CA LEU A 40 8.34 11.62 26.82
C LEU A 40 7.40 12.05 27.94
N SER A 41 7.90 12.87 28.85
CA SER A 41 7.13 13.56 29.89
C SER A 41 7.51 15.04 29.92
N PRO A 42 6.57 15.97 29.65
CA PRO A 42 5.17 15.74 29.30
C PRO A 42 5.02 15.17 27.87
N ARG A 43 3.90 14.48 27.62
CA ARG A 43 3.60 13.92 26.29
C ARG A 43 3.12 15.02 25.31
N PRO A 44 3.69 15.11 24.10
CA PRO A 44 3.28 16.13 23.11
C PRO A 44 1.95 15.78 22.43
N ARG A 45 0.82 16.22 23.01
CA ARG A 45 -0.54 15.85 22.57
C ARG A 45 -0.84 16.18 21.09
N CYS A 46 -0.49 17.38 20.63
CA CYS A 46 -0.75 17.78 19.23
C CYS A 46 -0.02 16.88 18.22
N THR A 47 1.25 16.57 18.51
CA THR A 47 2.07 15.68 17.68
C THR A 47 1.51 14.27 17.66
N VAL A 48 1.13 13.71 18.81
CA VAL A 48 0.49 12.39 18.90
C VAL A 48 -0.78 12.33 18.04
N SER A 49 -1.66 13.32 18.14
CA SER A 49 -2.90 13.38 17.35
C SER A 49 -2.63 13.50 15.84
N LEU A 50 -1.59 14.23 15.43
CA LEU A 50 -1.18 14.30 14.03
C LEU A 50 -0.66 12.94 13.54
N THR A 51 0.25 12.31 14.29
CA THR A 51 0.84 11.02 13.91
C THR A 51 -0.19 9.90 13.85
N LEU A 52 -1.22 9.92 14.73
CA LEU A 52 -2.34 8.99 14.63
C LEU A 52 -3.16 9.15 13.33
N ARG A 53 -3.40 10.40 12.89
CA ARG A 53 -4.04 10.68 11.60
C ARG A 53 -3.20 10.20 10.43
N GLN A 54 -1.88 10.39 10.50
CA GLN A 54 -0.94 9.89 9.49
C GLN A 54 -0.93 8.35 9.42
N CYS A 55 -0.98 7.66 10.56
CA CYS A 55 -1.18 6.21 10.60
C CYS A 55 -2.48 5.79 9.89
N ALA A 56 -3.59 6.47 10.16
CA ALA A 56 -4.87 6.16 9.53
C ALA A 56 -4.82 6.39 8.01
N ALA A 57 -4.21 7.47 7.56
CA ALA A 57 -4.01 7.76 6.14
C ALA A 57 -3.13 6.69 5.46
N ALA A 58 -1.99 6.33 6.05
CA ALA A 58 -1.09 5.31 5.51
C ALA A 58 -1.78 3.93 5.40
N ARG A 59 -2.58 3.53 6.41
CA ARG A 59 -3.40 2.30 6.34
C ARG A 59 -4.40 2.35 5.18
N LYS A 60 -5.07 3.49 4.99
CA LYS A 60 -6.04 3.67 3.90
C LYS A 60 -5.35 3.54 2.53
N MET A 61 -4.18 4.15 2.37
CA MET A 61 -3.40 4.07 1.13
C MET A 61 -2.88 2.67 0.85
N ALA A 62 -2.26 2.01 1.84
CA ALA A 62 -1.81 0.61 1.71
C ALA A 62 -2.97 -0.33 1.36
N GLY A 63 -4.13 -0.17 2.02
CA GLY A 63 -5.33 -0.95 1.72
C GLY A 63 -5.89 -0.68 0.32
N HIS A 64 -5.78 0.55 -0.19
CA HIS A 64 -6.15 0.87 -1.57
C HIS A 64 -5.19 0.21 -2.56
N ALA A 65 -3.89 0.36 -2.37
CA ALA A 65 -2.87 -0.26 -3.22
C ALA A 65 -3.04 -1.79 -3.27
N ARG A 66 -3.30 -2.44 -2.13
CA ARG A 66 -3.57 -3.87 -2.07
C ARG A 66 -4.80 -4.30 -2.87
N ARG A 67 -5.92 -3.59 -2.73
CA ARG A 67 -7.12 -3.87 -3.56
C ARG A 67 -6.85 -3.70 -5.05
N THR A 68 -6.08 -2.69 -5.43
CA THR A 68 -5.69 -2.44 -6.82
C THR A 68 -4.77 -3.56 -7.35
N LEU A 69 -3.85 -4.07 -6.53
CA LEU A 69 -3.03 -5.23 -6.87
C LEU A 69 -3.87 -6.48 -7.10
N ASP A 70 -4.83 -6.75 -6.20
CA ASP A 70 -5.73 -7.90 -6.34
C ASP A 70 -6.55 -7.79 -7.63
N TYR A 71 -7.04 -6.59 -7.97
CA TYR A 71 -7.72 -6.32 -9.24
C TYR A 71 -6.83 -6.66 -10.45
N PHE A 72 -5.60 -6.16 -10.51
CA PHE A 72 -4.71 -6.42 -11.65
C PHE A 72 -4.28 -7.88 -11.74
N ARG A 73 -4.02 -8.54 -10.60
CA ARG A 73 -3.70 -9.97 -10.57
C ARG A 73 -4.84 -10.83 -11.10
N ASN A 74 -6.09 -10.49 -10.74
CA ASN A 74 -7.27 -11.16 -11.27
C ASN A 74 -7.42 -10.94 -12.78
N ASN A 75 -7.21 -9.72 -13.27
CA ASN A 75 -7.24 -9.41 -14.71
C ASN A 75 -6.19 -10.22 -15.49
N ILE A 76 -4.95 -10.30 -14.97
CA ILE A 76 -3.90 -11.11 -15.59
C ILE A 76 -4.31 -12.58 -15.63
N LYS A 77 -4.87 -13.11 -14.54
CA LYS A 77 -5.34 -14.50 -14.45
C LYS A 77 -6.43 -14.80 -15.49
N GLU A 78 -7.42 -13.92 -15.61
CA GLU A 78 -8.50 -14.04 -16.60
C GLU A 78 -7.95 -14.00 -18.03
N LEU A 79 -7.10 -13.02 -18.36
CA LEU A 79 -6.50 -12.90 -19.69
C LEU A 79 -5.57 -14.06 -20.06
N SER A 80 -4.95 -14.69 -19.06
CA SER A 80 -4.05 -15.84 -19.26
C SER A 80 -4.85 -17.14 -19.45
N GLY A 81 -5.97 -17.30 -18.74
CA GLY A 81 -6.87 -18.46 -18.88
C GLY A 81 -7.70 -18.44 -20.16
N SER A 82 -8.11 -17.26 -20.64
CA SER A 82 -8.87 -17.11 -21.89
C SER A 82 -8.05 -17.34 -23.17
N ASN A 83 -6.71 -17.46 -23.09
CA ASN A 83 -5.85 -17.78 -24.24
C ASN A 83 -5.76 -19.30 -24.52
N HIS A 84 -6.54 -20.15 -23.85
CA HIS A 84 -6.53 -21.62 -24.03
C HIS A 84 -7.82 -22.19 -24.63
N GLN A 85 -8.65 -21.35 -25.26
CA GLN A 85 -9.82 -21.78 -26.04
C GLN A 85 -9.67 -21.44 -27.52
#